data_AF-A0A7J9I942-F1
#
_entry.id   AF-A0A7J9I942-F1
#
_cell.length_a   1.000
_cell.length_b   1.000
_cell.length_c   1.000
_cell.angle_alpha   90.00
_cell.angle_beta   90.00
_cell.angle_gamma   90.00
#
_symmetry.space_group_name_H-M   'P 1'
#
loop_
_entity.id
_entity.type
_entity.pdbx_description
1 polymer ?
#
loop_
_entity_poly.entity_id
_entity_poly.type
_entity_poly.pdbx_seq_one_letter_code
_entity_poly.pdbx_strand_id
1 'polypeptide(L)'
;MNRVSYTWMLLSMCLLWHLIIYGETNEAEVLDNFLKSRLSKKPSSVVYSWAWLNEKTGNYPNYIQPQDGSMETDKISALPGQPNGVDFNHYSGYVTVDSKAGRALFYYFVESPDNSSTNPLVLWLNGGMVIVNHLSL
;
A
#
# COMPACT_ATOMS: atom_id res chain seq x y z
N MET A 1 6.29 21.50 -49.53
CA MET A 1 5.38 21.25 -48.40
C MET A 1 4.28 22.31 -48.43
N ASN A 2 3.00 21.92 -48.49
CA ASN A 2 1.91 22.86 -48.79
C ASN A 2 1.46 23.61 -47.54
N ARG A 3 0.99 24.87 -47.68
CA ARG A 3 0.54 25.71 -46.54
C ARG A 3 -0.53 25.01 -45.69
N VAL A 4 -1.37 24.19 -46.32
CA VAL A 4 -2.38 23.34 -45.67
C VAL A 4 -1.74 22.27 -44.79
N SER A 5 -0.66 21.63 -45.23
CA SER A 5 0.04 20.61 -44.44
C SER A 5 0.64 21.19 -43.15
N TYR A 6 1.12 22.44 -43.19
CA TYR A 6 1.68 23.13 -42.03
C TYR A 6 0.61 23.44 -40.97
N THR A 7 -0.59 23.86 -41.39
CA THR A 7 -1.69 24.13 -40.46
C THR A 7 -2.18 22.86 -39.77
N TRP A 8 -2.22 21.73 -40.48
CA TRP A 8 -2.58 20.42 -39.89
C TRP A 8 -1.53 19.91 -38.90
N MET A 9 -0.23 20.06 -39.21
CA MET A 9 0.83 19.70 -38.26
C MET A 9 0.78 20.54 -36.98
N LEU A 10 0.61 21.86 -37.09
CA LEU A 10 0.50 22.72 -35.92
C LEU A 10 -0.74 22.41 -35.08
N LEU A 11 -1.89 22.15 -35.72
CA LEU A 11 -3.11 21.76 -35.02
C LEU A 11 -2.92 20.43 -34.28
N SER A 12 -2.25 19.45 -34.91
CA SER A 12 -1.93 18.17 -34.29
C SER A 12 -1.00 18.32 -33.08
N MET A 13 0.01 19.20 -33.17
CA MET A 13 0.90 19.47 -32.04
C MET A 13 0.17 20.19 -30.89
N CYS A 14 -0.73 21.13 -31.19
CA CYS A 14 -1.59 21.78 -30.19
C CYS A 14 -2.52 20.79 -29.48
N LEU A 15 -3.11 19.84 -30.21
CA LEU A 15 -3.99 18.82 -29.63
C LEU A 15 -3.22 17.82 -28.74
N LEU A 16 -2.01 17.43 -29.15
CA LEU A 16 -1.12 16.59 -28.34
C LEU A 16 -0.67 17.31 -27.06
N TRP A 17 -0.41 18.62 -27.13
CA TRP A 17 -0.07 19.43 -25.96
C TRP A 17 -1.24 19.53 -24.97
N HIS A 18 -2.47 19.68 -25.47
CA HIS A 18 -3.65 19.63 -24.62
C HIS A 18 -3.84 18.26 -23.96
N LEU A 19 -3.58 17.16 -24.68
CA LEU A 19 -3.70 15.81 -24.12
C LEU A 19 -2.71 15.56 -22.96
N ILE A 20 -1.50 16.13 -23.03
CA ILE A 20 -0.47 16.04 -21.97
C ILE A 20 -0.89 16.85 -20.73
N ILE A 21 -1.58 17.98 -20.89
CA ILE A 21 -2.03 18.82 -19.75
C ILE A 21 -3.27 18.23 -19.05
N TYR A 22 -4.15 17.52 -19.77
CA TYR A 22 -5.38 16.95 -19.20
C TYR A 22 -5.21 15.52 -18.64
N GLY A 23 -4.02 14.94 -18.70
CA GLY A 23 -3.80 13.51 -18.46
C GLY A 23 -3.41 13.07 -17.04
N GLU A 24 -3.03 13.96 -16.10
CA GLU A 24 -2.24 13.45 -14.96
C GLU A 24 -2.33 14.26 -13.65
N THR A 25 -3.52 14.71 -13.23
CA THR A 25 -3.64 15.39 -11.92
C THR A 25 -4.89 15.07 -11.11
N ASN A 26 -5.88 14.39 -11.67
CA ASN A 26 -7.17 14.20 -11.00
C ASN A 26 -7.21 13.00 -10.04
N GLU A 27 -6.55 11.87 -10.35
CA GLU A 27 -6.70 10.65 -9.53
C GLU A 27 -6.00 10.74 -8.18
N ALA A 28 -4.77 11.24 -8.13
CA ALA A 28 -4.02 11.41 -6.89
C ALA A 28 -4.69 12.44 -5.95
N GLU A 29 -5.21 13.52 -6.53
CA GLU A 29 -5.95 14.55 -5.78
C GLU A 29 -7.30 14.03 -5.28
N VAL A 30 -8.02 13.22 -6.09
CA VAL A 30 -9.26 12.57 -5.67
C VAL A 30 -9.00 11.59 -4.53
N LEU A 31 -7.91 10.82 -4.59
CA LEU A 31 -7.50 9.92 -3.51
C LEU A 31 -7.14 10.68 -2.24
N ASP A 32 -6.35 11.75 -2.33
CA ASP A 32 -5.99 12.61 -1.20
C ASP A 32 -7.24 13.26 -0.56
N ASN A 33 -8.14 13.79 -1.39
CA ASN A 33 -9.40 14.37 -0.94
C ASN A 33 -10.32 13.32 -0.30
N PHE A 34 -10.36 12.10 -0.83
CA PHE A 34 -11.11 10.99 -0.25
C PHE A 34 -10.53 10.60 1.12
N LEU A 35 -9.21 10.46 1.25
CA LEU A 35 -8.53 10.18 2.51
C LEU A 35 -8.82 11.28 3.55
N LYS A 36 -8.65 12.56 3.19
CA LYS A 36 -8.98 13.70 4.05
C LYS A 36 -10.45 13.72 4.48
N SER A 37 -11.37 13.40 3.57
CA SER A 37 -12.81 13.30 3.86
C SER A 37 -13.13 12.20 4.88
N ARG A 38 -12.49 11.03 4.75
CA ARG A 38 -12.63 9.91 5.69
C ARG A 38 -12.03 10.23 7.06
N LEU A 39 -10.98 11.06 7.13
CA LEU A 39 -10.39 11.54 8.39
C LEU A 39 -11.27 12.60 9.09
N SER A 40 -12.02 13.40 8.33
CA SER A 40 -12.85 14.51 8.84
C SER A 40 -14.18 14.06 9.47
N LYS A 41 -14.82 13.01 8.93
CA LYS A 41 -16.10 12.50 9.45
C LYS A 41 -15.87 11.61 10.68
N LYS A 42 -15.83 12.22 11.87
CA LYS A 42 -15.81 11.60 13.20
C LYS A 42 -14.86 10.40 13.32
N PRO A 43 -13.70 10.56 13.94
CA PRO A 43 -12.82 9.42 14.17
C PRO A 43 -13.54 8.39 15.06
N SER A 44 -13.85 7.24 14.46
CA SER A 44 -13.71 5.97 15.18
C SER A 44 -12.33 5.97 15.83
N SER A 45 -12.19 5.40 17.03
CA SER A 45 -11.07 5.56 17.98
C SER A 45 -9.64 5.40 17.42
N VAL A 46 -9.52 4.97 16.17
CA VAL A 46 -8.30 4.80 15.38
C VAL A 46 -7.73 6.12 14.84
N VAL A 47 -8.55 7.13 14.49
CA VAL A 47 -8.06 8.37 13.81
C VAL A 47 -7.64 9.48 14.79
N TYR A 48 -8.09 9.47 16.04
CA TYR A 48 -7.43 10.26 17.10
C TYR A 48 -6.08 9.66 17.54
N SER A 49 -5.70 8.48 17.01
CA SER A 49 -4.45 7.82 17.40
C SER A 49 -3.23 8.55 16.83
N TRP A 50 -3.22 8.94 15.55
CA TRP A 50 -2.00 9.49 14.92
C TRP A 50 -1.66 10.94 15.31
N ALA A 51 -2.66 11.82 15.51
CA ALA A 51 -2.42 13.19 15.98
C ALA A 51 -1.99 13.22 17.46
N TRP A 52 -2.56 12.36 18.30
CA TRP A 52 -2.16 12.18 19.69
C TRP A 52 -0.78 11.52 19.83
N LEU A 53 -0.43 10.61 18.91
CA LEU A 53 0.91 10.03 18.84
C LEU A 53 1.96 11.09 18.48
N ASN A 54 1.67 11.97 17.53
CA ASN A 54 2.61 13.03 17.12
C ASN A 54 2.87 14.07 18.23
N GLU A 55 1.88 14.38 19.08
CA GLU A 55 2.06 15.24 20.25
C GLU A 55 2.88 14.55 21.36
N LYS A 56 2.74 13.22 21.49
CA LYS A 56 3.51 12.41 22.46
C LYS A 56 4.92 12.06 21.99
N THR A 57 5.21 11.98 20.69
CA THR A 57 6.54 11.61 20.16
C THR A 57 7.67 12.58 20.53
N GLY A 58 7.38 13.72 21.18
CA GLY A 58 8.41 14.53 21.84
C GLY A 58 9.06 13.85 23.05
N ASN A 59 8.49 12.76 23.58
CA ASN A 59 8.98 12.09 24.80
C ASN A 59 8.79 10.55 24.86
N TYR A 60 8.40 9.88 23.77
CA TYR A 60 8.42 8.41 23.70
C TYR A 60 9.47 7.97 22.68
N PRO A 61 10.39 7.05 23.03
CA PRO A 61 11.31 6.50 22.06
C PRO A 61 10.48 5.87 20.93
N ASN A 62 10.88 6.10 19.69
CA ASN A 62 10.32 5.43 18.51
C ASN A 62 10.13 3.95 18.85
N TYR A 63 8.87 3.48 18.96
CA TYR A 63 8.57 2.07 19.25
C TYR A 63 8.75 1.25 17.97
N ILE A 64 9.91 1.39 17.32
CA ILE A 64 10.37 0.45 16.33
C ILE A 64 10.91 -0.71 17.16
N GLN A 65 10.02 -1.65 17.47
CA GLN A 65 10.45 -2.88 18.09
C GLN A 65 11.35 -3.62 17.09
N PRO A 66 12.59 -3.98 17.46
CA PRO A 66 13.45 -4.76 16.59
C PRO A 66 12.70 -6.00 16.12
N GLN A 67 12.66 -6.19 14.81
CA GLN A 67 12.18 -7.44 14.22
C GLN A 67 13.38 -8.36 14.13
N ASP A 68 13.19 -9.59 14.58
CA ASP A 68 14.19 -10.64 14.38
C ASP A 68 13.95 -11.26 13.00
N GLY A 69 15.02 -11.50 12.25
CA GLY A 69 14.96 -11.98 10.85
C GLY A 69 15.10 -10.90 9.77
N SER A 70 15.07 -11.33 8.50
CA SER A 70 15.17 -10.45 7.34
C SER A 70 14.08 -10.78 6.32
N MET A 71 13.75 -9.82 5.45
CA MET A 71 12.79 -10.08 4.36
C MET A 71 13.20 -11.26 3.48
N GLU A 72 14.51 -11.46 3.27
CA GLU A 72 15.03 -12.56 2.45
C GLU A 72 14.72 -13.93 3.05
N THR A 73 14.68 -14.07 4.38
CA THR A 73 14.34 -15.34 5.03
C THR A 73 12.86 -15.68 4.91
N ASP A 74 12.02 -14.68 4.69
CA ASP A 74 10.58 -14.84 4.53
C ASP A 74 10.18 -15.15 3.08
N LYS A 75 11.14 -15.15 2.15
CA LYS A 75 10.89 -15.38 0.72
C LYS A 75 10.36 -16.79 0.48
N ILE A 76 9.20 -16.89 -0.14
CA ILE A 76 8.62 -18.15 -0.58
C ILE A 76 9.17 -18.48 -1.97
N SER A 77 9.67 -19.70 -2.15
CA SER A 77 10.16 -20.18 -3.44
C SER A 77 9.03 -20.69 -4.34
N ALA A 78 8.10 -21.46 -3.76
CA ALA A 78 6.87 -21.90 -4.41
C ALA A 78 5.87 -22.37 -3.36
N LEU A 79 4.58 -22.13 -3.61
CA LEU A 79 3.48 -22.70 -2.81
C LEU A 79 3.08 -24.08 -3.34
N PRO A 80 2.59 -24.99 -2.46
CA PRO A 80 2.00 -26.25 -2.90
C PRO A 80 0.84 -26.01 -3.88
N GLY A 81 0.90 -26.64 -5.06
CA GLY A 81 -0.13 -26.49 -6.10
C GLY A 81 -0.05 -25.18 -6.90
N GLN A 82 1.02 -24.39 -6.73
CA GLN A 82 1.23 -23.19 -7.53
C GLN A 82 1.39 -23.55 -9.02
N PRO A 83 0.64 -22.90 -9.92
CA PRO A 83 0.78 -23.13 -11.35
C PRO A 83 2.15 -22.64 -11.85
N ASN A 84 2.63 -23.26 -12.93
CA ASN A 84 3.86 -22.84 -13.60
C ASN A 84 3.69 -21.43 -14.19
N GLY A 85 4.79 -20.66 -14.25
CA GLY A 85 4.82 -19.33 -14.88
C GLY A 85 4.38 -18.18 -13.98
N VAL A 86 4.36 -18.38 -12.67
CA VAL A 86 4.23 -17.28 -11.70
C VAL A 86 5.56 -16.53 -11.65
N ASP A 87 5.51 -15.26 -12.05
CA ASP A 87 6.68 -14.37 -12.12
C ASP A 87 6.47 -13.14 -11.21
N PHE A 88 6.42 -13.40 -9.91
CA PHE A 88 6.46 -12.36 -8.89
C PHE A 88 7.13 -12.90 -7.64
N ASN A 89 7.78 -12.01 -6.87
CA ASN A 89 8.27 -12.36 -5.56
C ASN A 89 7.12 -12.36 -4.55
N HIS A 90 7.16 -13.31 -3.62
CA HIS A 90 6.23 -13.37 -2.52
C HIS A 90 6.91 -13.83 -1.24
N TYR A 91 6.38 -13.35 -0.12
CA TYR A 91 7.00 -13.44 1.18
C TYR A 91 5.92 -13.75 2.23
N SER A 92 6.26 -14.51 3.26
CA SER A 92 5.39 -14.69 4.42
C SER A 92 6.21 -14.82 5.69
N GLY A 93 5.72 -14.23 6.77
CA GLY A 93 6.39 -14.27 8.05
C GLY A 93 5.55 -13.67 9.16
N TYR A 94 6.21 -13.27 10.23
CA TYR A 94 5.60 -12.67 11.40
C TYR A 94 6.22 -11.32 11.71
N VAL A 95 5.38 -10.31 11.95
CA VAL A 95 5.80 -9.01 12.48
C VAL A 95 5.40 -8.93 13.94
N THR A 96 6.38 -8.77 14.82
CA THR A 96 6.15 -8.68 16.26
C THR A 96 5.56 -7.31 16.60
N VAL A 97 4.36 -7.31 17.17
CA VAL A 97 3.60 -6.09 17.54
C VAL A 97 3.64 -5.78 19.03
N ASP A 98 3.91 -6.79 19.87
CA ASP A 98 4.14 -6.61 21.31
C ASP A 98 5.06 -7.73 21.82
N SER A 99 6.35 -7.42 21.96
CA SER A 99 7.35 -8.36 22.50
C SER A 99 7.03 -8.79 23.93
N LYS A 100 6.53 -7.88 24.77
CA LYS A 100 6.27 -8.17 26.19
C LYS A 100 5.11 -9.14 26.36
N ALA A 101 4.10 -9.01 25.50
CA ALA A 101 2.96 -9.92 25.45
C ALA A 101 3.19 -11.12 24.51
N GLY A 102 4.35 -11.22 23.84
CA GLY A 102 4.65 -12.27 22.86
C GLY A 102 3.70 -12.29 21.65
N ARG A 103 3.14 -11.13 21.27
CA ARG A 103 2.18 -11.05 20.14
C ARG A 103 2.89 -10.68 18.84
N ALA A 104 2.60 -11.45 17.80
CA ALA A 104 3.01 -11.18 16.43
C ALA A 104 1.84 -11.35 15.47
N LEU A 105 1.85 -10.60 14.38
CA LEU A 105 0.91 -10.72 13.27
C LEU A 105 1.56 -11.49 12.14
N PHE A 106 0.87 -12.51 11.63
CA PHE A 106 1.24 -13.17 10.39
C PHE A 106 0.96 -12.25 9.20
N TYR A 107 1.82 -12.29 8.18
CA TYR A 107 1.59 -11.61 6.91
C TYR A 107 1.89 -12.53 5.71
N TYR A 108 1.23 -12.24 4.59
CA TYR A 108 1.58 -12.74 3.26
C TYR A 108 1.63 -11.54 2.32
N PHE A 109 2.79 -11.32 1.69
CA PHE A 109 3.07 -10.20 0.82
C PHE A 109 3.43 -10.70 -0.58
N VAL A 110 2.89 -10.05 -1.60
CA VAL A 110 3.15 -10.35 -3.01
C VAL A 110 3.56 -9.05 -3.67
N GLU A 111 4.72 -9.07 -4.33
CA GLU A 111 5.17 -7.94 -5.13
C GLU A 111 4.37 -7.81 -6.41
N SER A 112 4.22 -6.57 -6.90
CA SER A 112 3.72 -6.36 -8.25
C SER A 112 4.70 -6.98 -9.27
N PRO A 113 4.24 -7.71 -10.29
CA PRO A 113 5.12 -8.36 -11.27
C PRO A 113 6.08 -7.39 -11.98
N ASP A 114 5.60 -6.20 -12.34
CA ASP A 114 6.37 -5.19 -13.07
C ASP A 114 6.60 -3.95 -12.21
N ASN A 115 7.84 -3.44 -12.15
CA ASN A 115 8.21 -2.22 -11.43
C ASN A 115 7.78 -2.21 -9.94
N SER A 116 8.00 -3.33 -9.23
CA SER A 116 7.58 -3.51 -7.83
C SER A 116 8.05 -2.40 -6.89
N SER A 117 9.22 -1.81 -7.14
CA SER A 117 9.79 -0.75 -6.31
C SER A 117 9.11 0.62 -6.44
N THR A 118 8.39 0.88 -7.52
CA THR A 118 7.69 2.16 -7.76
C THR A 118 6.19 2.07 -7.58
N ASN A 119 5.64 0.86 -7.57
CA ASN A 119 4.21 0.65 -7.40
C ASN A 119 3.78 0.88 -5.94
N PRO A 120 2.54 1.33 -5.72
CA PRO A 120 2.05 1.58 -4.37
C PRO A 120 1.88 0.29 -3.57
N LEU A 121 2.07 0.38 -2.25
CA LEU A 121 1.79 -0.70 -1.32
C LEU A 121 0.31 -0.71 -0.95
N VAL A 122 -0.34 -1.87 -1.08
CA VAL A 122 -1.73 -2.08 -0.67
C VAL A 122 -1.79 -3.03 0.52
N LEU A 123 -2.36 -2.57 1.63
CA LEU A 123 -2.62 -3.41 2.81
C LEU A 123 -4.06 -3.92 2.78
N TRP A 124 -4.22 -5.24 2.71
CA TRP A 124 -5.53 -5.90 2.79
C TRP A 124 -5.79 -6.45 4.18
N LEU A 125 -6.87 -5.99 4.82
CA LEU A 125 -7.30 -6.48 6.14
C LEU A 125 -8.70 -7.07 6.02
N ASN A 126 -8.83 -8.36 6.37
CA ASN A 126 -10.13 -9.00 6.47
C ASN A 126 -10.86 -8.53 7.74
N GLY A 127 -12.17 -8.38 7.65
CA GLY A 127 -13.03 -8.12 8.81
C GLY A 127 -13.59 -9.42 9.42
N GLY A 128 -14.43 -9.26 10.45
CA GLY A 128 -15.12 -10.35 11.12
C GLY A 128 -14.76 -10.50 12.60
N MET A 129 -15.64 -11.13 13.37
CA MET A 129 -15.38 -11.49 14.76
C MET A 129 -14.80 -12.90 14.79
N VAL A 130 -13.59 -13.04 15.31
CA VAL A 130 -13.01 -14.35 15.58
C VAL A 130 -13.73 -14.94 16.79
N ILE A 131 -14.65 -15.87 16.56
CA ILE A 131 -15.19 -16.72 17.62
C ILE A 131 -14.24 -17.90 17.76
N VAL A 132 -13.41 -17.86 18.80
CA VAL A 132 -12.60 -19.02 19.18
C VAL A 132 -13.54 -19.99 19.88
N ASN A 133 -13.93 -21.07 19.20
CA ASN A 133 -14.63 -22.16 19.85
C ASN A 133 -13.63 -22.87 20.77
N HIS A 134 -13.79 -22.71 22.08
CA HIS A 134 -13.07 -23.51 23.07
C HIS A 134 -13.64 -24.94 23.03
N LEU A 135 -13.13 -25.77 22.13
CA LEU A 135 -13.24 -27.21 22.23
C LEU A 135 -12.00 -27.71 22.97
N SER A 136 -12.15 -27.89 24.27
CA SER A 136 -11.26 -28.74 25.06
C SER A 136 -11.47 -30.19 24.60
N LEU A 137 -10.41 -30.80 24.08
CA LEU A 137 -10.27 -32.27 23.98
C LEU A 137 -10.07 -32.86 25.37
#